data_AF-A0A353YEN1-F1
#
_entry.id   AF-A0A353YEN1-F1
#
_cell.length_a   1.000
_cell.length_b   1.000
_cell.length_c   1.000
_cell.angle_alpha   90.00
_cell.angle_beta   90.00
_cell.angle_gamma   90.00
#
_symmetry.space_group_name_H-M   'P 1'
#
loop_
_entity.id
_entity.type
_entity.pdbx_description
1 polymer ?
#
loop_
_entity_poly.entity_id
_entity_poly.type
_entity_poly.pdbx_seq_one_letter_code
_entity_poly.pdbx_strand_id
1 'polypeptide(L)'
;MFQGTGSDVGKSLIVAGLCRALVRRGLKVLPFKPQNMSNNAAVTADGGEIGRAQALQARACGVAPSTDMNPVLLKPQSEGAAQIVLCGQVHGTASAREYRRLAPTLLPNVLAAFDRLAGAADLVLVEGAGSPAEINLRAGDIANMGFAEAADVPVALVGD
;
A
#
# COMPACT_ATOMS: atom_id res chain seq x y z
N MET A 1 -4.37 -9.60 4.15
CA MET A 1 -4.62 -8.47 3.25
C MET A 1 -6.10 -8.16 3.20
N PHE A 2 -6.47 -6.88 3.26
CA PHE A 2 -7.85 -6.39 3.18
C PHE A 2 -8.10 -5.76 1.82
N GLN A 3 -8.87 -6.44 0.98
CA GLN A 3 -9.32 -5.91 -0.31
C GLN A 3 -10.78 -5.44 -0.17
N GLY A 4 -11.26 -4.63 -1.11
CA GLY A 4 -12.59 -4.02 -1.01
C GLY A 4 -13.42 -4.33 -2.24
N THR A 5 -14.74 -4.29 -2.14
CA THR A 5 -15.61 -4.38 -3.32
C THR A 5 -15.52 -3.12 -4.20
N GLY A 6 -15.01 -2.01 -3.66
CA GLY A 6 -14.75 -0.75 -4.38
C GLY A 6 -13.75 0.18 -3.66
N SER A 7 -13.55 1.38 -4.19
CA SER A 7 -12.56 2.35 -3.69
C SER A 7 -12.90 3.00 -2.35
N ASP A 8 -14.18 3.08 -1.97
CA ASP A 8 -14.63 3.85 -0.80
C ASP A 8 -15.38 3.03 0.27
N VAL A 9 -15.18 1.71 0.28
CA VAL A 9 -15.80 0.79 1.26
C VAL A 9 -15.20 0.87 2.68
N GLY A 10 -14.45 1.93 2.97
CA GLY A 10 -13.88 2.16 4.32
C GLY A 10 -12.65 1.31 4.68
N LYS A 11 -11.99 0.64 3.71
CA LYS A 11 -10.78 -0.19 3.94
C LYS A 11 -9.76 0.48 4.86
N SER A 12 -9.35 1.71 4.52
CA SER A 12 -8.30 2.43 5.25
C SER A 12 -8.64 2.63 6.72
N LEU A 13 -9.90 2.94 7.03
CA LEU A 13 -10.40 3.13 8.38
C LEU A 13 -10.50 1.80 9.14
N ILE A 14 -10.98 0.74 8.49
CA ILE A 14 -11.03 -0.60 9.06
C ILE A 14 -9.62 -1.08 9.42
N VAL A 15 -8.67 -0.98 8.49
CA VAL A 15 -7.27 -1.36 8.73
C VAL A 15 -6.67 -0.52 9.87
N ALA A 16 -6.90 0.79 9.91
CA ALA A 16 -6.42 1.62 11.02
C ALA A 16 -7.05 1.21 12.37
N GLY A 17 -8.35 0.91 12.40
CA GLY A 17 -9.04 0.41 13.58
C GLY A 17 -8.48 -0.92 14.09
N LEU A 18 -8.25 -1.87 13.17
CA LEU A 18 -7.62 -3.16 13.46
C LEU A 18 -6.19 -3.01 13.97
N CYS A 19 -5.39 -2.17 13.31
CA CYS A 19 -4.04 -1.81 13.78
C CYS A 19 -4.08 -1.37 15.25
N ARG A 20 -4.94 -0.40 15.57
CA ARG A 20 -5.05 0.11 16.94
C ARG A 20 -5.54 -0.96 17.92
N ALA A 21 -6.54 -1.75 17.52
CA ALA A 21 -7.12 -2.80 18.35
C ALA A 21 -6.09 -3.87 18.73
N LEU A 22 -5.23 -4.27 17.78
CA LEU A 22 -4.20 -5.29 17.96
C LEU A 22 -3.01 -4.75 18.77
N VAL A 23 -2.58 -3.51 18.53
CA VAL A 23 -1.56 -2.85 19.37
C VAL A 23 -2.01 -2.75 20.83
N ARG A 24 -3.28 -2.41 21.09
CA ARG A 24 -3.83 -2.38 22.46
C ARG A 24 -3.89 -3.75 23.14
N ARG A 25 -3.74 -4.84 22.38
CA ARG A 25 -3.64 -6.21 22.88
C ARG A 25 -2.18 -6.67 23.06
N GLY A 26 -1.22 -5.77 22.91
CA GLY A 26 0.20 -6.03 23.17
C GLY A 26 1.00 -6.53 21.97
N LEU A 27 0.41 -6.59 20.76
CA LEU A 27 1.11 -7.00 19.56
C LEU A 27 1.89 -5.82 18.93
N LYS A 28 3.07 -6.11 18.39
CA LYS A 28 3.79 -5.21 17.50
C LYS A 28 3.21 -5.30 16.10
N VAL A 29 2.44 -4.28 15.71
CA VAL A 29 1.73 -4.24 14.43
C VAL A 29 2.34 -3.18 13.52
N LEU A 30 2.52 -3.49 12.25
CA LEU A 30 2.91 -2.53 11.22
C LEU A 30 1.91 -2.55 10.06
N PRO A 31 1.56 -1.39 9.48
CA PRO A 31 0.69 -1.33 8.31
C PRO A 31 1.49 -1.44 7.03
N PHE A 32 0.87 -1.95 5.98
CA PHE A 32 1.47 -2.01 4.65
C PHE A 32 0.42 -1.79 3.57
N LYS A 33 0.76 -0.98 2.56
CA LYS A 33 -0.02 -0.85 1.33
C LYS A 33 0.92 -0.93 0.14
N PRO A 34 0.90 -2.04 -0.62
CA PRO A 34 1.86 -2.29 -1.69
C PRO A 34 1.97 -1.12 -2.68
N GLN A 35 0.80 -0.61 -3.09
CA GLN A 35 0.65 0.51 -4.00
C GLN A 35 -0.50 1.40 -3.54
N ASN A 36 -0.27 2.71 -3.51
CA ASN A 36 -1.31 3.71 -3.29
C ASN A 36 -1.34 4.70 -4.46
N MET A 37 -2.50 5.32 -4.69
CA MET A 37 -2.66 6.42 -5.62
C MET A 37 -3.30 7.60 -4.89
N SER A 38 -2.52 8.66 -4.66
CA SER A 38 -2.96 9.84 -3.90
C SER A 38 -2.01 11.02 -4.13
N ASN A 39 -2.55 12.20 -4.43
CA ASN A 39 -1.81 13.47 -4.37
C ASN A 39 -1.62 13.99 -2.95
N ASN A 40 -2.23 13.31 -1.99
CA ASN A 40 -2.34 13.68 -0.61
C ASN A 40 -1.41 12.74 0.18
N ALA A 41 -0.17 13.19 0.37
CA ALA A 41 0.94 12.45 0.96
C ALA A 41 1.32 12.99 2.35
N ALA A 42 2.05 12.18 3.11
CA ALA A 42 2.73 12.53 4.35
C ALA A 42 4.23 12.30 4.19
N VAL A 43 5.01 13.15 4.84
CA VAL A 43 6.48 13.06 4.85
C VAL A 43 6.90 12.11 5.97
N THR A 44 7.83 11.22 5.65
CA THR A 44 8.48 10.28 6.56
C THR A 44 9.73 10.92 7.18
N ALA A 45 10.27 10.35 8.25
CA ALA A 45 11.34 11.00 9.02
C ALA A 45 12.64 11.23 8.20
N ASP A 46 12.88 10.40 7.19
CA ASP A 46 13.99 10.46 6.23
C ASP A 46 13.68 11.33 5.00
N GLY A 47 12.55 12.04 5.00
CA GLY A 47 12.16 12.96 3.92
C GLY A 47 11.46 12.30 2.73
N GLY A 48 11.20 10.98 2.78
CA GLY A 48 10.41 10.29 1.76
C GLY A 48 8.90 10.55 1.90
N GLU A 49 8.12 10.11 0.92
CA GLU A 49 6.65 10.28 0.91
C GLU A 49 5.88 8.96 0.98
N ILE A 50 4.77 8.96 1.72
CA ILE A 50 3.74 7.90 1.72
C ILE A 50 2.33 8.49 1.65
N GLY A 51 1.32 7.71 1.26
CA GLY A 51 -0.07 8.16 1.31
C GLY A 51 -0.55 8.51 2.74
N ARG A 52 -1.41 9.54 2.91
CA ARG A 52 -1.94 9.92 4.24
C ARG A 52 -2.72 8.80 4.93
N ALA A 53 -3.34 7.88 4.18
CA ALA A 53 -3.99 6.70 4.75
C ALA A 53 -2.97 5.81 5.50
N GLN A 54 -1.79 5.58 4.92
CA GLN A 54 -0.74 4.79 5.58
C GLN A 54 -0.13 5.54 6.76
N ALA A 55 0.00 6.87 6.68
CA ALA A 55 0.40 7.68 7.84
C ALA A 55 -0.61 7.59 9.00
N LEU A 56 -1.92 7.57 8.69
CA LEU A 56 -2.96 7.33 9.70
C LEU A 56 -2.83 5.93 10.31
N GLN A 57 -2.60 4.90 9.50
CA GLN A 57 -2.41 3.53 9.98
C GLN A 57 -1.13 3.40 10.84
N ALA A 58 -0.04 4.09 10.47
CA ALA A 58 1.19 4.13 11.26
C ALA A 58 0.93 4.76 12.64
N ARG A 59 0.19 5.88 12.68
CA ARG A 59 -0.27 6.49 13.92
C ARG A 59 -1.15 5.55 14.75
N ALA A 60 -2.03 4.78 14.12
CA ALA A 60 -2.86 3.79 14.80
C ALA A 60 -2.02 2.67 15.44
N CYS A 61 -0.90 2.32 14.79
CA CYS A 61 0.10 1.39 15.31
C CYS A 61 1.02 2.00 16.39
N GLY A 62 1.01 3.32 16.58
CA GLY A 62 1.91 4.02 17.50
C GLY A 62 3.36 4.10 17.04
N VAL A 63 3.60 3.99 15.73
CA VAL A 63 4.95 4.04 15.13
C VAL A 63 5.10 5.25 14.20
N ALA A 64 6.34 5.64 13.94
CA ALA A 64 6.63 6.68 12.95
C ALA A 64 6.31 6.18 11.53
N PRO A 65 5.80 7.04 10.63
CA PRO A 65 5.67 6.73 9.21
C PRO A 65 7.01 6.34 8.58
N SER A 66 7.00 5.28 7.76
CA SER A 66 8.15 4.81 6.97
C SER A 66 7.73 4.56 5.52
N THR A 67 8.64 4.79 4.57
CA THR A 67 8.42 4.54 3.14
C THR A 67 8.14 3.07 2.84
N ASP A 68 8.63 2.16 3.70
CA ASP A 68 8.31 0.73 3.60
C ASP A 68 6.81 0.45 3.77
N MET A 69 6.06 1.30 4.48
CA MET A 69 4.61 1.12 4.65
C MET A 69 3.82 1.40 3.37
N ASN A 70 4.42 2.10 2.40
CA ASN A 70 3.84 2.36 1.08
C ASN A 70 4.95 2.53 0.03
N PRO A 71 5.54 1.42 -0.46
CA PRO A 71 6.74 1.48 -1.30
C PRO A 71 6.47 2.04 -2.69
N VAL A 72 5.23 1.96 -3.20
CA VAL A 72 4.83 2.59 -4.47
C VAL A 72 3.70 3.58 -4.22
N LEU A 73 3.97 4.87 -4.43
CA LEU A 73 2.98 5.94 -4.38
C LEU A 73 2.85 6.59 -5.75
N LEU A 74 1.65 6.53 -6.32
CA LEU A 74 1.28 7.19 -7.57
C LEU A 74 0.63 8.53 -7.25
N LYS A 75 1.14 9.60 -7.85
CA LYS A 75 0.62 10.96 -7.70
C LYS A 75 0.02 11.40 -9.05
N PRO A 76 -1.32 11.35 -9.21
CA PRO A 76 -1.97 11.73 -10.46
C PRO A 76 -1.60 13.15 -10.91
N GLN A 77 -1.25 13.27 -12.18
CA GLN A 77 -0.94 14.52 -12.86
C GLN A 77 -1.99 14.80 -13.94
N SER A 78 -1.88 15.97 -14.60
CA SER A 78 -2.69 16.29 -15.77
C SER A 78 -2.48 15.26 -16.90
N GLU A 79 -3.43 15.17 -17.83
CA GLU A 79 -3.34 14.34 -19.04
C GLU A 79 -3.29 12.82 -18.81
N GLY A 80 -3.75 12.34 -17.65
CA GLY A 80 -3.86 10.89 -17.37
C GLY A 80 -2.51 10.22 -17.09
N ALA A 81 -1.48 11.01 -16.79
CA ALA A 81 -0.21 10.54 -16.26
C ALA A 81 -0.20 10.53 -14.73
N ALA A 82 0.76 9.81 -14.15
CA ALA A 82 1.06 9.88 -12.73
C ALA A 82 2.58 9.94 -12.53
N GLN A 83 3.01 10.76 -11.57
CA GLN A 83 4.34 10.65 -11.01
C GLN A 83 4.40 9.38 -10.16
N ILE A 84 5.46 8.61 -10.35
CA ILE A 84 5.76 7.38 -9.62
C ILE A 84 6.80 7.74 -8.56
N VAL A 85 6.43 7.55 -7.30
CA VAL A 85 7.33 7.63 -6.15
C VAL A 85 7.61 6.20 -5.69
N LEU A 86 8.87 5.79 -5.74
CA LEU A 86 9.35 4.46 -5.34
C LEU A 86 10.21 4.61 -4.09
N CYS A 87 9.85 3.93 -3.01
CA CYS A 87 10.52 3.99 -1.72
C CYS A 87 10.76 5.44 -1.24
N GLY A 88 9.75 6.30 -1.44
CA GLY A 88 9.79 7.71 -1.05
C GLY A 88 10.53 8.65 -2.00
N GLN A 89 11.12 8.16 -3.09
CA GLN A 89 11.86 8.98 -4.07
C GLN A 89 11.17 8.99 -5.43
N VAL A 90 11.26 10.12 -6.14
CA VAL A 90 10.70 10.24 -7.49
C VAL A 90 11.45 9.29 -8.43
N HIS A 91 10.72 8.33 -9.00
CA HIS A 91 11.25 7.38 -9.97
C HIS A 91 11.02 7.85 -11.41
N GLY A 92 9.93 8.59 -11.66
CA GLY A 92 9.61 9.14 -12.98
C GLY A 92 8.13 9.50 -13.11
N THR A 93 7.69 9.76 -14.34
CA THR A 93 6.29 9.96 -14.70
C THR A 93 5.91 8.95 -15.77
N ALA A 94 4.70 8.40 -15.69
CA ALA A 94 4.18 7.46 -16.67
C ALA A 94 2.68 7.70 -16.93
N SER A 95 2.26 7.57 -18.19
CA SER A 95 0.85 7.37 -18.53
C SER A 95 0.33 6.07 -17.92
N ALA A 96 -0.99 5.91 -17.81
CA ALA A 96 -1.60 4.67 -17.32
C ALA A 96 -1.12 3.41 -18.10
N ARG A 97 -0.89 3.53 -19.41
CA ARG A 97 -0.39 2.42 -20.27
C ARG A 97 1.07 2.10 -19.98
N GLU A 98 1.90 3.10 -19.80
CA GLU A 98 3.31 2.92 -19.43
C GLU A 98 3.43 2.33 -18.03
N TYR A 99 2.64 2.84 -17.08
CA TYR A 99 2.62 2.32 -15.72
C TYR A 99 2.24 0.85 -15.69
N ARG A 100 1.25 0.42 -16.48
CA ARG A 100 0.87 -1.00 -16.56
C ARG A 100 2.02 -1.90 -17.02
N ARG A 101 2.91 -1.41 -17.90
CA ARG A 101 4.11 -2.15 -18.34
C ARG A 101 5.23 -2.12 -17.30
N LEU A 102 5.32 -1.04 -16.53
CA LEU A 102 6.32 -0.83 -15.49
C LEU A 102 5.99 -1.57 -14.18
N ALA A 103 4.72 -1.62 -13.76
CA ALA A 103 4.31 -2.13 -12.46
C ALA A 103 4.91 -3.50 -12.09
N PRO A 104 4.96 -4.52 -12.97
CA PRO A 104 5.60 -5.79 -12.66
C PRO A 104 7.06 -5.67 -12.24
N THR A 105 7.81 -4.71 -12.80
CA THR A 105 9.23 -4.52 -12.49
C THR A 105 9.44 -3.87 -11.11
N LEU A 106 8.39 -3.31 -10.51
CA LEU A 106 8.42 -2.71 -9.17
C LEU A 106 8.11 -3.72 -8.06
N LEU A 107 7.53 -4.89 -8.40
CA LEU A 107 7.15 -5.91 -7.43
C LEU A 107 8.32 -6.35 -6.51
N PRO A 108 9.56 -6.54 -6.99
CA PRO A 108 10.68 -6.89 -6.10
C PRO A 108 10.92 -5.85 -5.00
N ASN A 109 10.76 -4.55 -5.30
CA ASN A 109 10.90 -3.48 -4.31
C ASN A 109 9.75 -3.50 -3.30
N VAL A 110 8.54 -3.82 -3.75
CA VAL A 110 7.35 -3.99 -2.89
C VAL A 110 7.55 -5.15 -1.92
N LEU A 111 7.99 -6.31 -2.41
CA LEU A 111 8.26 -7.49 -1.58
C LEU A 111 9.38 -7.22 -0.58
N ALA A 112 10.48 -6.59 -1.02
CA ALA A 112 11.58 -6.25 -0.11
C ALA A 112 11.15 -5.29 1.02
N ALA A 113 10.25 -4.34 0.75
CA ALA A 113 9.67 -3.47 1.77
C ALA A 113 8.75 -4.25 2.73
N PHE A 114 7.91 -5.14 2.19
CA PHE A 114 7.06 -6.01 2.99
C PHE A 114 7.89 -6.91 3.93
N ASP A 115 8.94 -7.55 3.42
CA ASP A 115 9.81 -8.45 4.19
C ASP A 115 10.52 -7.74 5.34
N ARG A 116 10.98 -6.50 5.13
CA ARG A 116 11.56 -5.68 6.22
C ARG A 116 10.56 -5.40 7.33
N LEU A 117 9.31 -5.09 6.99
CA LEU A 117 8.26 -4.87 7.99
C LEU A 117 7.85 -6.17 8.67
N ALA A 118 7.71 -7.26 7.92
CA ALA A 118 7.35 -8.57 8.42
C ALA A 118 8.40 -9.11 9.40
N GLY A 119 9.69 -8.94 9.10
CA GLY A 119 10.79 -9.29 10.00
C GLY A 119 10.86 -8.43 11.27
N ALA A 120 10.12 -7.33 11.33
CA ALA A 120 10.12 -6.38 12.44
C ALA A 120 8.79 -6.32 13.21
N ALA A 121 7.79 -7.14 12.89
CA ALA A 121 6.46 -7.08 13.51
C ALA A 121 5.93 -8.48 13.86
N ASP A 122 5.04 -8.56 14.85
CA ASP A 122 4.26 -9.78 15.10
C ASP A 122 3.17 -9.96 14.03
N LEU A 123 2.66 -8.84 13.50
CA LEU A 123 1.63 -8.84 12.46
C LEU A 123 1.77 -7.64 11.54
N VAL A 124 1.68 -7.89 10.22
CA VAL A 124 1.58 -6.85 9.20
C VAL A 124 0.16 -6.82 8.65
N LEU A 125 -0.54 -5.68 8.81
CA LEU A 125 -1.85 -5.50 8.21
C LEU A 125 -1.72 -4.87 6.84
N VAL A 126 -2.00 -5.66 5.81
CA VAL A 126 -1.89 -5.25 4.41
C VAL A 126 -3.22 -4.70 3.89
N GLU A 127 -3.24 -3.47 3.38
CA GLU A 127 -4.37 -2.88 2.67
C GLU A 127 -4.20 -3.02 1.15
N GLY A 128 -5.22 -3.50 0.44
CA GLY A 128 -5.27 -3.49 -1.02
C GLY A 128 -5.71 -2.14 -1.61
N ALA A 129 -5.72 -2.04 -2.93
CA ALA A 129 -6.14 -0.85 -3.67
C ALA A 129 -7.43 -1.10 -4.45
N GLY A 130 -8.41 -0.19 -4.38
CA GLY A 130 -9.63 -0.31 -5.18
C GLY A 130 -10.35 -1.65 -4.97
N SER A 131 -10.82 -2.24 -6.09
CA SER A 131 -11.43 -3.56 -6.16
C SER A 131 -10.48 -4.57 -6.81
N PRO A 132 -10.36 -5.80 -6.28
CA PRO A 132 -9.54 -6.84 -6.90
C PRO A 132 -10.17 -7.44 -8.16
N ALA A 133 -11.44 -7.13 -8.44
CA ALA A 133 -12.21 -7.68 -9.55
C ALA A 133 -11.94 -6.99 -10.90
N GLU A 134 -11.03 -6.01 -10.95
CA GLU A 134 -10.60 -5.35 -12.17
C GLU A 134 -9.71 -6.29 -12.99
N ILE A 135 -10.33 -7.25 -13.69
CA ILE A 135 -9.64 -8.31 -14.46
C ILE A 135 -8.62 -7.77 -15.45
N ASN A 136 -8.84 -6.55 -15.96
CA ASN A 136 -7.95 -5.83 -16.86
C ASN A 136 -6.63 -5.38 -16.23
N LEU A 137 -6.54 -5.40 -14.89
CA LEU A 137 -5.35 -5.05 -14.11
C LEU A 137 -4.64 -6.28 -13.54
N ARG A 138 -5.24 -7.47 -13.63
CA ARG A 138 -4.67 -8.70 -13.03
C ARG A 138 -3.27 -9.02 -13.55
N ALA A 139 -3.04 -8.84 -14.84
CA ALA A 139 -1.72 -9.00 -15.43
C ALA A 139 -0.80 -7.87 -14.96
N GLY A 140 0.14 -8.19 -14.07
CA GLY A 140 1.08 -7.22 -13.51
C GLY A 140 0.59 -6.46 -12.28
N ASP A 141 -0.46 -6.96 -11.63
CA ASP A 141 -0.97 -6.40 -10.39
C ASP A 141 0.07 -6.49 -9.27
N ILE A 142 0.44 -5.36 -8.69
CA ILE A 142 1.30 -5.28 -7.51
C ILE A 142 0.56 -4.75 -6.29
N ALA A 143 -0.75 -4.49 -6.41
CA ALA A 143 -1.55 -3.78 -5.42
C ALA A 143 -2.56 -4.68 -4.71
N ASN A 144 -3.04 -5.75 -5.36
CA ASN A 144 -4.07 -6.65 -4.85
C ASN A 144 -3.63 -8.12 -4.89
N MET A 145 -4.23 -8.94 -5.77
CA MET A 145 -4.02 -10.38 -5.82
C MET A 145 -2.62 -10.73 -6.31
N GLY A 146 -2.04 -9.98 -7.25
CA GLY A 146 -0.68 -10.27 -7.70
C GLY A 146 0.37 -10.06 -6.60
N PHE A 147 0.16 -9.07 -5.72
CA PHE A 147 0.95 -8.99 -4.48
C PHE A 147 0.60 -10.12 -3.50
N ALA A 148 -0.69 -10.40 -3.29
CA ALA A 148 -1.12 -11.39 -2.30
C ALA A 148 -0.59 -12.80 -2.60
N GLU A 149 -0.59 -13.19 -3.88
CA GLU A 149 -0.04 -14.46 -4.36
C GLU A 149 1.50 -14.47 -4.24
N ALA A 150 2.18 -13.37 -4.58
CA ALA A 150 3.63 -13.29 -4.50
C ALA A 150 4.17 -13.29 -3.07
N ALA A 151 3.43 -12.70 -2.12
CA ALA A 151 3.77 -12.65 -0.70
C ALA A 151 3.14 -13.78 0.13
N ASP A 152 2.36 -14.67 -0.50
CA ASP A 152 1.60 -15.76 0.14
C ASP A 152 0.80 -15.31 1.38
N VAL A 153 0.03 -14.21 1.24
CA VAL A 153 -0.76 -13.64 2.34
C VAL A 153 -2.26 -13.94 2.20
N PRO A 154 -2.96 -14.27 3.31
CA PRO A 154 -4.40 -14.49 3.27
C PRO A 154 -5.15 -13.21 2.92
N VAL A 155 -6.25 -13.34 2.17
CA VAL A 155 -7.08 -12.21 1.73
C VAL A 155 -8.45 -12.25 2.42
N ALA A 156 -8.87 -11.09 2.94
CA ALA A 156 -10.22 -10.84 3.42
C ALA A 156 -10.86 -9.73 2.57
N LEU A 157 -12.14 -9.90 2.23
CA LEU A 157 -12.90 -8.91 1.47
C LEU A 157 -13.71 -8.02 2.42
N VAL A 158 -13.57 -6.72 2.27
CA VAL A 158 -14.40 -5.69 2.90
C VAL A 158 -15.54 -5.38 1.95
N GLY A 159 -16.75 -5.76 2.35
CA GLY A 159 -18.00 -5.48 1.62
C GLY A 159 -18.61 -4.12 1.93
N ASP A 160 -19.78 -3.89 1.34
CA ASP A 160 -20.71 -2.79 1.61
C ASP A 160 -22.05 -3.40 2.07
#